data_AF-A0A4Y7KUQ2-F1
#
_entry.id   AF-A0A4Y7KUQ2-F1
#
_cell.length_a   1.000
_cell.length_b   1.000
_cell.length_c   1.000
_cell.angle_alpha   90.00
_cell.angle_beta   90.00
_cell.angle_gamma   90.00
#
_symmetry.space_group_name_H-M   'P 1'
#
loop_
_entity.id
_entity.type
_entity.pdbx_description
1 polymer ?
#
loop_
_entity_poly.entity_id
_entity_poly.type
_entity_poly.pdbx_seq_one_letter_code
_entity_poly.pdbx_strand_id
1 'polypeptide(L)'
;MFSDILKQNNVDNSGVCFDSKARTALAFVILRADGESEFMFFRNPSADMLLCESELNKDLLKKASVFHYGSVSLIEEPCRSTQLAVMKIAQKAGCILSYDPTLGITSGC
;
A
#
# COMPACT_ATOMS: atom_id res chain seq x y z
N MET A 1 -11.77 5.91 -11.65
CA MET A 1 -10.60 5.08 -11.26
C MET A 1 -10.22 5.40 -9.81
N PHE A 2 -9.47 4.55 -9.09
CA PHE A 2 -9.07 4.82 -7.70
C PHE A 2 -8.36 6.18 -7.54
N SER A 3 -7.43 6.50 -8.45
CA SER A 3 -6.73 7.80 -8.48
C SER A 3 -7.68 9.00 -8.61
N ASP A 4 -8.80 8.85 -9.33
CA ASP A 4 -9.79 9.93 -9.49
C ASP A 4 -10.54 10.16 -8.19
N ILE A 5 -10.88 9.09 -7.47
CA ILE A 5 -11.52 9.17 -6.15
C ILE A 5 -10.61 9.88 -5.16
N LEU A 6 -9.30 9.57 -5.15
CA LEU A 6 -8.32 10.31 -4.35
C LEU A 6 -8.38 11.81 -4.65
N LYS A 7 -8.34 12.18 -5.92
CA LYS A 7 -8.38 13.58 -6.36
C LYS A 7 -9.70 14.27 -5.98
N GLN A 8 -10.85 13.59 -6.14
CA GLN A 8 -12.16 14.10 -5.74
C GLN A 8 -12.26 14.35 -4.23
N ASN A 9 -11.49 13.61 -3.43
CA ASN A 9 -11.39 13.77 -1.98
C ASN A 9 -10.22 14.66 -1.54
N ASN A 10 -9.66 15.48 -2.45
CA ASN A 10 -8.56 16.41 -2.19
C ASN A 10 -7.25 15.74 -1.71
N VAL A 11 -7.02 14.48 -2.09
CA VAL A 11 -5.75 13.80 -1.86
C VAL A 11 -4.83 14.03 -3.06
N ASP A 12 -3.62 14.52 -2.82
CA ASP A 12 -2.57 14.59 -3.84
C ASP A 12 -2.20 13.17 -4.29
N ASN A 13 -2.48 12.88 -5.56
CA ASN A 13 -2.23 11.57 -6.16
C ASN A 13 -0.99 11.56 -7.08
N SER A 14 -0.14 12.59 -7.03
CA SER A 14 1.09 12.68 -7.83
C SER A 14 2.11 11.57 -7.56
N GLY A 15 1.99 10.88 -6.42
CA GLY A 15 2.78 9.69 -6.07
C GLY A 15 2.17 8.35 -6.50
N VAL A 16 1.02 8.33 -7.18
CA VAL A 16 0.38 7.08 -7.63
C VAL A 16 1.05 6.57 -8.90
N CYS A 17 1.56 5.34 -8.84
CA CYS A 17 2.13 4.62 -9.99
C CYS A 17 1.08 3.68 -10.62
N PHE A 18 1.21 3.42 -11.93
CA PHE A 18 0.33 2.53 -12.66
C PHE A 18 1.12 1.39 -13.30
N ASP A 19 0.72 0.16 -13.00
CA ASP A 19 1.29 -1.04 -13.62
C ASP A 19 0.43 -1.47 -14.82
N SER A 20 1.05 -1.73 -15.96
CA SER A 20 0.36 -2.16 -17.20
C SER A 20 0.19 -3.68 -17.31
N LYS A 21 0.84 -4.45 -16.44
CA LYS A 21 0.89 -5.92 -16.45
C LYS A 21 0.09 -6.53 -15.30
N ALA A 22 0.10 -5.91 -14.13
CA ALA A 22 -0.61 -6.38 -12.95
C ALA A 22 -1.97 -5.70 -12.75
N ARG A 23 -2.93 -6.44 -12.22
CA ARG A 23 -4.26 -5.93 -11.89
C ARG A 23 -4.27 -5.30 -10.50
N THR A 24 -5.17 -4.34 -10.27
CA THR A 24 -5.47 -3.84 -8.92
C THR A 24 -6.03 -4.97 -8.05
N ALA A 25 -5.58 -5.08 -6.80
CA ALA A 25 -6.10 -6.04 -5.83
C ALA A 25 -7.60 -5.87 -5.63
N LEU A 26 -8.30 -6.99 -5.44
CA LEU A 26 -9.72 -7.00 -5.07
C LEU A 26 -9.91 -7.70 -3.73
N ALA A 27 -10.82 -7.17 -2.91
CA ALA A 27 -11.30 -7.81 -1.70
C ALA A 27 -12.80 -8.04 -1.85
N PHE A 28 -13.22 -9.29 -1.72
CA PHE A 28 -14.62 -9.67 -1.61
C PHE A 28 -14.94 -9.89 -0.14
N VAL A 29 -16.00 -9.24 0.33
CA VAL A 29 -16.47 -9.35 1.71
C VAL A 29 -17.89 -9.89 1.68
N ILE A 30 -18.10 -11.01 2.36
CA ILE A 30 -19.41 -11.66 2.48
C ILE A 30 -19.84 -11.53 3.94
N LEU A 31 -21.00 -10.92 4.16
CA LEU A 31 -21.64 -10.92 5.47
C LEU A 31 -22.50 -12.18 5.58
N ARG A 32 -22.10 -13.07 6.49
CA ARG A 32 -22.84 -14.31 6.78
C ARG A 32 -24.09 -13.99 7.61
N ALA A 33 -25.04 -14.92 7.60
CA ALA A 33 -26.30 -14.78 8.34
C ALA A 33 -26.12 -14.70 9.86
N ASP A 34 -25.00 -15.19 10.39
CA ASP A 34 -24.60 -15.09 11.80
C ASP A 34 -23.96 -13.72 12.16
N GLY A 35 -23.80 -12.83 11.18
CA GLY A 35 -23.19 -11.51 11.36
C GLY A 35 -21.67 -11.50 11.20
N GLU A 36 -21.04 -12.67 11.01
CA GLU A 36 -19.61 -12.77 10.77
C GLU A 36 -19.25 -12.36 9.33
N SER A 37 -18.05 -11.79 9.17
CA SER A 37 -17.53 -11.38 7.86
C SER A 37 -16.53 -12.42 7.32
N GLU A 38 -16.76 -12.89 6.11
CA GLU A 38 -15.82 -13.73 5.37
C GLU A 38 -15.12 -12.90 4.28
N PHE A 39 -13.80 -13.04 4.18
CA PHE A 39 -12.96 -12.24 3.30
C PHE A 39 -12.25 -13.12 2.29
N MET A 40 -12.30 -12.73 1.02
CA MET A 40 -11.54 -13.37 -0.06
C MET A 40 -10.76 -12.30 -0.82
N PHE A 41 -9.44 -12.46 -0.89
CA PHE A 41 -8.53 -11.50 -1.52
C PHE A 41 -7.97 -12.04 -2.84
N PHE A 42 -8.15 -11.28 -3.92
CA PHE A 42 -7.49 -11.54 -5.19
C PHE A 42 -6.23 -10.71 -5.31
N ARG A 43 -5.09 -11.33 -4.98
CA ARG A 43 -3.74 -10.76 -5.03
C ARG A 43 -2.75 -11.82 -5.55
N ASN A 44 -2.45 -11.82 -6.87
CA ASN A 44 -1.47 -12.78 -7.43
C ASN A 44 -0.84 -12.35 -8.79
N PRO A 45 0.31 -11.66 -8.77
CA PRO A 45 0.56 -10.50 -7.92
C PRO A 45 -0.35 -9.33 -8.35
N SER A 46 -0.82 -8.54 -7.39
CA SER A 46 -1.52 -7.29 -7.69
C SER A 46 -0.54 -6.12 -7.83
N ALA A 47 -0.95 -5.04 -8.48
CA ALA A 47 -0.10 -3.88 -8.77
C ALA A 47 0.56 -3.26 -7.52
N ASP A 48 -0.13 -3.26 -6.37
CA ASP A 48 0.42 -2.76 -5.10
C ASP A 48 1.59 -3.60 -4.55
N MET A 49 1.70 -4.87 -4.97
CA MET A 49 2.78 -5.76 -4.57
C MET A 49 4.04 -5.56 -5.39
N LEU A 50 3.96 -4.86 -6.53
CA LEU A 50 5.04 -4.76 -7.50
C LEU A 50 5.77 -3.41 -7.48
N LEU A 51 5.39 -2.49 -6.58
CA LEU A 51 6.05 -1.20 -6.47
C LEU A 51 7.56 -1.36 -6.21
N CYS A 52 8.36 -0.77 -7.09
CA CYS A 52 9.82 -0.84 -7.07
C CYS A 52 10.47 0.49 -6.64
N GLU A 53 11.67 0.43 -6.06
CA GLU A 53 12.40 1.64 -5.62
C GLU A 53 12.64 2.64 -6.77
N SER A 54 12.79 2.16 -8.00
CA SER A 54 12.99 3.00 -9.19
C SER A 54 11.79 3.89 -9.53
N GLU A 55 10.61 3.56 -9.02
CA GLU A 55 9.36 4.27 -9.30
C GLU A 55 9.06 5.35 -8.24
N LEU A 56 9.87 5.43 -7.19
CA LEU A 56 9.64 6.35 -6.08
C LEU A 56 9.90 7.81 -6.47
N ASN A 57 8.91 8.66 -6.24
CA ASN A 57 9.09 10.10 -6.27
C ASN A 57 9.77 10.58 -4.98
N LYS A 58 11.11 10.58 -4.98
CA LYS A 58 11.92 10.94 -3.81
C LYS A 58 11.70 12.37 -3.33
N ASP A 59 11.34 13.29 -4.20
CA ASP A 59 11.10 14.69 -3.82
C ASP A 59 9.73 14.88 -3.18
N LEU A 60 8.75 14.04 -3.50
CA LEU A 60 7.49 13.98 -2.77
C LEU A 60 7.71 13.45 -1.35
N LEU A 61 8.49 12.36 -1.21
CA LEU A 61 8.78 11.76 0.10
C LEU A 61 9.47 12.72 1.07
N LYS A 62 10.40 13.55 0.57
CA LYS A 62 11.12 14.55 1.38
C LYS A 62 10.24 15.70 1.87
N LYS A 63 9.07 15.91 1.26
CA LYS A 63 8.11 16.97 1.68
C LYS A 63 7.17 16.51 2.77
N ALA A 64 7.08 15.21 3.03
CA ALA A 64 6.20 14.67 4.04
C ALA A 64 6.67 15.11 5.44
N SER A 65 5.73 15.34 6.36
CA SER A 65 6.05 15.46 7.79
C SER A 65 5.89 14.14 8.52
N VAL A 66 5.00 13.28 8.01
CA VAL A 66 4.71 11.94 8.52
C VAL A 66 4.69 10.96 7.36
N PHE A 67 5.36 9.83 7.52
CA PHE A 67 5.24 8.69 6.62
C PHE A 67 4.53 7.55 7.36
N HIS A 68 3.32 7.21 6.90
CA HIS A 68 2.50 6.16 7.48
C HIS A 68 2.57 4.88 6.64
N TYR A 69 2.67 3.73 7.30
CA TYR A 69 2.72 2.43 6.65
C TYR A 69 2.12 1.32 7.50
N GLY A 70 1.65 0.25 6.84
CA GLY A 70 1.10 -0.94 7.49
C GLY A 70 1.91 -2.20 7.20
N SER A 71 1.63 -3.30 7.91
CA SER A 71 2.37 -4.56 7.76
C SER A 71 2.25 -5.19 6.37
N VAL A 72 1.14 -4.98 5.66
CA VAL A 72 0.85 -5.67 4.37
C VAL A 72 1.87 -5.35 3.29
N SER A 73 2.35 -4.10 3.22
CA SER A 73 3.42 -3.69 2.28
C SER A 73 4.79 -4.27 2.62
N LEU A 74 4.94 -4.94 3.77
CA LEU A 74 6.20 -5.51 4.25
C LEU A 74 6.27 -7.04 4.10
N ILE A 75 5.26 -7.66 3.47
CA ILE A 75 5.17 -9.12 3.34
C ILE A 75 5.99 -9.61 2.14
N GLU A 76 5.68 -9.14 0.94
CA GLU A 76 6.22 -9.68 -0.32
C GLU A 76 7.22 -8.73 -0.98
N GLU A 77 8.20 -9.29 -1.69
CA GLU A 77 9.08 -8.54 -2.59
C GLU A 77 8.40 -8.33 -3.96
N PRO A 78 8.68 -7.23 -4.68
CA PRO A 78 9.64 -6.17 -4.36
C PRO A 78 9.10 -5.08 -3.41
N CYS A 79 7.79 -5.07 -3.11
CA CYS A 79 7.17 -4.00 -2.32
C CYS A 79 7.83 -3.82 -0.95
N ARG A 80 8.21 -4.91 -0.28
CA ARG A 80 8.89 -4.89 1.02
C ARG A 80 10.21 -4.11 0.97
N SER A 81 11.13 -4.44 0.06
CA SER A 81 12.40 -3.73 -0.06
C SER A 81 12.20 -2.26 -0.45
N THR A 82 11.25 -1.97 -1.33
CA THR A 82 10.85 -0.60 -1.68
C THR A 82 10.36 0.18 -0.47
N GLN A 83 9.49 -0.39 0.35
CA GLN A 83 8.96 0.26 1.54
C GLN A 83 10.06 0.57 2.57
N LEU A 84 11.03 -0.34 2.73
CA LEU A 84 12.21 -0.09 3.56
C LEU A 84 13.09 1.05 3.01
N ALA A 85 13.20 1.19 1.68
CA ALA A 85 13.90 2.31 1.07
C ALA A 85 13.17 3.64 1.31
N VAL A 86 11.84 3.65 1.19
CA VAL A 86 11.01 4.82 1.51
C VAL A 86 11.21 5.26 2.96
N MET A 87 11.17 4.33 3.91
CA MET A 87 11.40 4.64 5.34
C MET A 87 12.76 5.29 5.57
N LYS A 88 13.82 4.80 4.92
CA LYS A 88 15.17 5.39 5.01
C LYS A 88 15.21 6.81 4.46
N ILE A 89 14.52 7.07 3.35
CA ILE A 89 14.44 8.41 2.72
C ILE A 89 13.66 9.36 3.64
N ALA A 90 12.49 8.94 4.11
CA ALA A 90 11.63 9.73 4.99
C ALA A 90 12.32 10.07 6.31
N GLN A 91 12.95 9.08 6.96
CA GLN A 91 13.69 9.30 8.21
C GLN A 91 14.83 10.31 8.01
N LYS A 92 15.60 10.21 6.92
CA LYS A 92 16.66 11.17 6.60
C LYS A 92 16.14 12.59 6.34
N ALA A 93 14.90 12.73 5.88
CA ALA A 93 14.25 14.01 5.66
C ALA A 93 13.62 14.60 6.95
N GLY A 94 13.73 13.90 8.09
CA GLY A 94 13.13 14.34 9.35
C GLY A 94 11.65 13.98 9.51
N CYS A 95 11.10 13.10 8.65
CA CYS A 95 9.73 12.64 8.77
C CYS A 95 9.54 11.78 10.02
N ILE A 96 8.37 11.91 10.66
CA ILE A 96 7.90 10.95 11.67
C ILE A 96 7.47 9.66 10.95
N LEU A 97 7.95 8.52 11.42
CA LEU A 97 7.49 7.22 10.94
C LEU A 97 6.32 6.76 11.79
N SER A 98 5.15 6.53 11.17
CA SER A 98 3.95 6.01 11.80
C SER A 98 3.67 4.60 11.28
N TYR A 99 3.62 3.63 12.19
CA TYR A 99 3.41 2.22 11.84
C TYR A 99 2.09 1.71 12.40
N ASP A 100 1.26 1.12 11.53
CA ASP A 100 0.11 0.32 11.91
C ASP A 100 0.44 -1.18 11.79
N PRO A 101 0.63 -1.90 12.92
CA PRO A 101 0.88 -3.33 12.93
C PRO A 101 -0.40 -4.13 12.66
N THR A 102 -1.04 -3.92 11.51
CA THR A 102 -2.17 -4.73 11.09
C THR A 102 -1.66 -6.12 10.72
N LEU A 103 -1.95 -7.13 11.54
CA LEU A 103 -1.65 -8.51 11.21
C LEU A 103 -2.79 -9.05 10.34
N GLY A 104 -2.46 -9.42 9.10
CA GLY A 104 -3.33 -10.29 8.31
C GLY A 104 -3.26 -11.70 8.91
N ILE A 105 -4.10 -11.98 9.91
CA ILE A 105 -4.29 -13.35 10.40
C ILE A 105 -5.19 -14.06 9.39
N THR A 106 -4.66 -14.42 8.24
CA THR A 106 -5.32 -15.36 7.33
C THR A 106 -4.45 -16.58 7.22
N SER A 107 -4.64 -17.48 8.18
CA SER A 107 -4.65 -18.91 7.91
C SER A 107 -5.62 -19.18 6.75
N GLY A 108 -5.12 -19.72 5.64
CA GLY A 108 -5.93 -20.31 4.59
C GLY A 108 -6.00 -19.49 3.30
N CYS A 109 -5.04 -19.74 2.41
CA CYS A 109 -5.38 -20.40 1.17
C CYS A 109 -4.48 -21.64 1.03
#